data_AF-A0A1A6BFP9-F1
#
_entry.id   AF-A0A1A6BFP9-F1
#
_cell.length_a   1.000
_cell.length_b   1.000
_cell.length_c   1.000
_cell.angle_alpha   90.00
_cell.angle_beta   90.00
_cell.angle_gamma   90.00
#
_symmetry.space_group_name_H-M   'P 1'
#
loop_
_entity.id
_entity.type
_entity.pdbx_description
1 polymer ?
#
loop_
_entity_poly.entity_id
_entity_poly.type
_entity_poly.pdbx_seq_one_letter_code
_entity_poly.pdbx_strand_id
1 'polypeptide(L)'
;MSFLTAQPEMLAAAAEVLQSIGAATTASNSAAAAPTTGVVPPAADEVSLLTAAQFATHAAMYQAVGAKAAEIYDRFVATLATSASSYAITEAANAAAAH
;
A
#
# COMPACT_ATOMS: atom_id res chain seq x y z
N MET A 1 -8.50 17.08 34.14
CA MET A 1 -9.05 16.56 32.86
C MET A 1 -7.94 16.64 31.83
N SER A 2 -7.66 15.56 31.11
CA SER A 2 -6.71 15.57 29.99
C SER A 2 -7.42 16.13 28.75
N PHE A 3 -6.87 17.15 28.11
CA PHE A 3 -7.34 17.61 26.82
C PHE A 3 -6.64 16.77 25.74
N LEU A 4 -7.43 16.20 24.83
CA LEU A 4 -6.91 15.56 23.63
C LEU A 4 -6.88 16.63 22.53
N THR A 5 -5.70 16.88 21.96
CA THR A 5 -5.52 17.75 20.80
C THR A 5 -5.14 16.87 19.62
N ALA A 6 -5.99 16.81 18.59
CA ALA A 6 -5.66 16.12 17.36
C ALA A 6 -4.83 17.03 16.43
N GLN A 7 -4.06 16.44 15.51
CA GLN A 7 -3.39 17.15 14.41
C GLN A 7 -3.96 16.68 13.06
N PRO A 8 -5.22 17.04 12.73
CA PRO A 8 -5.90 16.52 11.55
C PRO A 8 -5.23 16.90 10.23
N GLU A 9 -4.57 18.07 10.12
CA GLU A 9 -3.85 18.44 8.89
C GLU A 9 -2.66 17.52 8.63
N MET A 10 -1.93 17.14 9.69
CA MET A 10 -0.82 16.20 9.58
C MET A 10 -1.28 14.80 9.17
N LEU A 11 -2.45 14.36 9.67
CA LEU A 11 -3.04 13.07 9.26
C LEU A 11 -3.48 13.09 7.80
N ALA A 12 -4.06 14.21 7.33
CA ALA A 12 -4.43 14.37 5.92
C ALA A 12 -3.20 14.35 5.00
N ALA A 13 -2.15 15.13 5.35
CA ALA A 13 -0.89 15.14 4.60
C ALA A 13 -0.23 13.75 4.57
N ALA A 14 -0.25 13.02 5.69
CA ALA A 14 0.26 11.66 5.73
C ALA A 14 -0.53 10.72 4.81
N ALA A 15 -1.86 10.83 4.76
CA ALA A 15 -2.69 10.02 3.88
C ALA A 15 -2.39 10.29 2.39
N GLU A 16 -2.15 11.54 2.00
CA GLU A 16 -1.75 11.92 0.63
C GLU A 16 -0.38 11.34 0.25
N VAL A 17 0.61 11.47 1.13
CA VAL A 17 1.95 10.89 0.91
C VAL A 17 1.85 9.37 0.77
N LEU A 18 1.11 8.71 1.65
CA LEU A 18 0.92 7.27 1.58
C LEU A 18 0.19 6.86 0.29
N GLN A 19 -0.82 7.60 -0.15
CA GLN A 19 -1.48 7.33 -1.43
C GLN A 19 -0.48 7.36 -2.60
N SER A 20 0.45 8.33 -2.62
CA SER A 20 1.49 8.40 -3.64
C SER A 20 2.47 7.21 -3.58
N ILE A 21 2.84 6.77 -2.37
CA ILE A 21 3.70 5.60 -2.15
C ILE A 21 3.01 4.33 -2.65
N GLY A 22 1.76 4.11 -2.26
CA GLY A 22 0.97 2.95 -2.70
C GLY A 22 0.84 2.86 -4.22
N ALA A 23 0.61 4.00 -4.88
CA ALA A 23 0.57 4.07 -6.34
C ALA A 23 1.93 3.70 -6.98
N ALA A 24 3.03 4.27 -6.49
CA ALA A 24 4.37 3.98 -6.98
C ALA A 24 4.78 2.51 -6.76
N THR A 25 4.44 1.94 -5.60
CA THR A 25 4.68 0.52 -5.29
C THR A 25 3.87 -0.39 -6.21
N THR A 26 2.59 -0.08 -6.44
CA THR A 26 1.72 -0.86 -7.35
C THR A 26 2.25 -0.84 -8.78
N ALA A 27 2.67 0.33 -9.27
CA ALA A 27 3.28 0.46 -10.59
C ALA A 27 4.57 -0.37 -10.71
N SER A 28 5.42 -0.32 -9.68
CA SER A 28 6.67 -1.09 -9.64
C SER A 28 6.41 -2.60 -9.63
N ASN A 29 5.44 -3.07 -8.84
CA ASN A 29 5.06 -4.48 -8.80
C ASN A 29 4.51 -4.96 -10.14
N SER A 30 3.68 -4.14 -10.80
CA SER A 30 3.16 -4.43 -12.13
C SER A 30 4.28 -4.52 -13.17
N ALA A 31 5.25 -3.59 -13.13
CA ALA A 31 6.39 -3.60 -14.05
C ALA A 31 7.29 -4.83 -13.86
N ALA A 32 7.43 -5.31 -12.61
CA ALA A 32 8.22 -6.49 -12.29
C ALA A 32 7.53 -7.81 -12.68
N ALA A 33 6.23 -7.83 -12.93
CA ALA A 33 5.47 -9.06 -13.14
C ALA A 33 5.97 -9.89 -14.35
N ALA A 34 6.07 -9.26 -15.52
CA ALA A 34 6.53 -9.94 -16.74
C ALA A 34 7.97 -10.49 -16.64
N PRO A 35 9.00 -9.69 -16.27
CA PRO A 35 10.37 -10.19 -16.23
C PRO A 35 10.61 -11.24 -15.14
N THR A 36 9.84 -11.23 -14.04
CA THR A 36 10.00 -12.22 -12.95
C THR A 36 9.24 -13.52 -13.20
N THR A 37 8.16 -13.49 -13.99
CA THR A 37 7.43 -14.71 -14.39
C THR A 37 7.97 -15.33 -15.68
N GLY A 38 8.64 -14.53 -16.52
CA GLY A 38 9.23 -14.96 -17.79
C GLY A 38 10.70 -15.41 -17.70
N VAL A 39 11.14 -15.96 -16.56
CA VAL A 39 12.54 -16.41 -16.39
C VAL A 39 12.85 -17.52 -17.38
N VAL A 40 13.85 -17.31 -18.22
CA VAL A 40 14.30 -18.29 -19.22
C VAL A 40 15.33 -19.23 -18.58
N PRO A 41 15.19 -20.56 -18.73
CA PRO A 41 16.18 -21.52 -18.29
C PRO A 41 17.57 -21.25 -18.92
N PRO A 42 18.66 -21.27 -18.15
CA PRO A 42 20.00 -21.02 -18.70
C PRO A 42 20.51 -22.17 -19.60
N ALA A 43 19.95 -23.37 -19.46
CA ALA A 43 20.20 -24.54 -20.29
C ALA A 43 18.96 -25.46 -20.33
N ALA A 44 19.00 -26.48 -21.19
CA ALA A 44 17.88 -27.41 -21.42
C ALA A 44 17.84 -28.59 -20.42
N ASP A 45 18.77 -28.66 -19.48
CA ASP A 45 18.78 -29.69 -18.44
C ASP A 45 17.63 -29.51 -17.44
N GLU A 46 17.23 -30.60 -16.80
CA GLU A 46 16.08 -30.64 -15.91
C GLU A 46 16.23 -29.68 -14.71
N VAL A 47 17.46 -29.46 -14.22
CA VAL A 47 17.71 -28.56 -13.08
C VAL A 47 17.48 -27.11 -13.50
N SER A 48 17.98 -26.71 -14.66
CA SER A 48 17.74 -25.39 -15.25
C SER A 48 16.26 -25.12 -15.51
N LEU A 49 15.55 -26.09 -16.11
CA LEU A 49 14.12 -26.00 -16.39
C LEU A 49 13.30 -25.85 -15.09
N LEU A 50 13.57 -26.71 -14.10
CA LEU A 50 12.87 -26.69 -12.81
C LEU A 50 13.14 -25.39 -12.05
N THR A 51 14.38 -24.89 -12.07
CA THR A 51 14.75 -23.65 -11.39
C THR A 51 13.99 -22.46 -11.98
N ALA A 52 13.95 -22.33 -13.32
CA ALA A 52 13.18 -21.27 -13.98
C ALA A 52 11.67 -21.36 -13.64
N ALA A 53 11.10 -22.57 -13.67
CA ALA A 53 9.70 -22.79 -13.29
C ALA A 53 9.41 -22.43 -11.83
N GLN A 54 10.34 -22.71 -10.91
CA GLN A 54 10.22 -22.34 -9.51
C GLN A 54 10.22 -20.81 -9.32
N PHE A 55 11.11 -20.09 -10.01
CA PHE A 55 11.10 -18.62 -9.99
C PHE A 55 9.78 -18.04 -10.53
N ALA A 56 9.29 -18.57 -11.66
CA ALA A 56 8.03 -18.12 -12.23
C ALA A 56 6.84 -18.36 -11.29
N THR A 57 6.82 -19.54 -10.64
CA THR A 57 5.80 -19.89 -9.64
C THR A 57 5.86 -18.96 -8.43
N HIS A 58 7.06 -18.70 -7.90
CA HIS A 58 7.26 -17.79 -6.79
C HIS A 58 6.82 -16.36 -7.14
N ALA A 59 7.17 -15.88 -8.34
CA ALA A 59 6.75 -14.56 -8.83
C ALA A 59 5.23 -14.45 -8.94
N ALA A 60 4.53 -15.47 -9.43
CA ALA A 60 3.07 -15.49 -9.48
C ALA A 60 2.45 -15.44 -8.08
N MET A 61 3.00 -16.18 -7.12
CA MET A 61 2.57 -16.12 -5.71
C MET A 61 2.82 -14.74 -5.10
N TYR A 62 3.99 -14.15 -5.37
CA TYR A 62 4.34 -12.80 -4.92
C TYR A 62 3.33 -11.78 -5.44
N GLN A 63 2.95 -11.83 -6.72
CA GLN A 63 1.95 -10.92 -7.30
C GLN A 63 0.57 -11.08 -6.64
N ALA A 64 0.15 -12.32 -6.37
CA ALA A 64 -1.12 -12.59 -5.68
C ALA A 64 -1.13 -12.05 -4.24
N VAL A 65 -0.01 -12.17 -3.51
CA VAL A 65 0.14 -11.59 -2.17
C VAL A 65 0.20 -10.07 -2.25
N GLY A 66 0.94 -9.52 -3.22
CA GLY A 66 1.05 -8.08 -3.47
C GLY A 66 -0.30 -7.42 -3.74
N ALA A 67 -1.18 -8.07 -4.50
CA ALA A 67 -2.53 -7.58 -4.75
C ALA A 67 -3.37 -7.48 -3.45
N LYS A 68 -3.29 -8.49 -2.57
CA LYS A 68 -3.95 -8.45 -1.25
C LYS A 68 -3.37 -7.37 -0.35
N ALA A 69 -2.05 -7.20 -0.37
CA ALA A 69 -1.38 -6.15 0.39
C ALA A 69 -1.81 -4.75 -0.06
N ALA A 70 -1.96 -4.53 -1.37
CA ALA A 70 -2.46 -3.27 -1.93
C ALA A 70 -3.89 -2.96 -1.45
N GLU A 71 -4.79 -3.94 -1.44
CA GLU A 71 -6.16 -3.74 -0.92
C GLU A 71 -6.16 -3.30 0.55
N ILE A 72 -5.35 -3.96 1.39
CA ILE A 72 -5.22 -3.61 2.81
C ILE A 72 -4.64 -2.20 2.97
N TYR A 73 -3.63 -1.88 2.17
CA TYR A 73 -2.98 -0.57 2.16
C TYR A 73 -3.96 0.55 1.80
N ASP A 74 -4.74 0.37 0.73
CA ASP A 74 -5.73 1.35 0.27
C ASP A 74 -6.80 1.59 1.33
N ARG A 75 -7.28 0.53 1.98
CA ARG A 75 -8.25 0.63 3.08
C ARG A 75 -7.66 1.38 4.28
N PHE A 76 -6.39 1.14 4.60
CA PHE A 76 -5.69 1.86 5.66
C PHE A 76 -5.60 3.36 5.35
N VAL A 77 -5.15 3.72 4.15
CA VAL A 77 -5.03 5.12 3.72
C VAL A 77 -6.38 5.83 3.69
N ALA A 78 -7.42 5.17 3.17
CA ALA A 78 -8.79 5.71 3.18
C ALA A 78 -9.33 5.94 4.60
N THR A 79 -9.06 5.00 5.52
CA THR A 79 -9.44 5.12 6.93
C THR A 79 -8.70 6.28 7.60
N LEU A 80 -7.41 6.46 7.29
CA LEU A 80 -6.60 7.56 7.81
C LEU A 80 -7.15 8.91 7.36
N ALA A 81 -7.46 9.07 6.07
CA ALA A 81 -8.05 10.29 5.51
C ALA A 81 -9.42 10.60 6.13
N THR A 82 -10.26 9.57 6.30
CA THR A 82 -11.58 9.71 6.96
C THR A 82 -11.44 10.15 8.41
N SER A 83 -10.45 9.60 9.13
CA SER A 83 -10.16 9.95 10.52
C SER A 83 -9.67 11.40 10.63
N ALA A 84 -8.80 11.84 9.70
CA ALA A 84 -8.33 13.23 9.63
C ALA A 84 -9.51 14.22 9.51
N SER A 85 -10.46 13.95 8.60
CA SER A 85 -11.67 14.76 8.44
C SER A 85 -12.54 14.76 9.69
N SER A 86 -12.73 13.59 10.31
CA SER A 86 -13.54 13.45 11.53
C SER A 86 -12.96 14.26 12.70
N TYR A 87 -11.64 14.22 12.89
CA TYR A 87 -10.97 15.03 13.90
C TYR A 87 -11.07 16.53 13.58
N ALA A 88 -10.86 16.95 12.32
CA ALA A 88 -11.00 18.36 11.94
C ALA A 88 -12.40 18.92 12.24
N ILE A 89 -13.46 18.17 11.92
CA ILE A 89 -14.84 18.55 12.22
C ILE A 89 -15.07 18.68 13.73
N THR A 90 -14.52 17.73 14.51
CA THR A 90 -14.66 17.73 15.98
C THR A 90 -13.93 18.92 16.62
N GLU A 91 -12.70 19.22 16.20
CA GLU A 91 -11.94 20.37 16.69
C GLU A 91 -12.66 21.70 16.37
N ALA A 92 -13.21 21.84 15.16
CA ALA A 92 -13.99 23.01 14.78
C ALA A 92 -15.27 23.18 15.62
N ALA A 93 -15.98 22.08 15.91
CA ALA A 93 -17.16 22.11 16.77
C ALA A 93 -16.82 22.48 18.22
N ASN A 94 -15.72 21.94 18.76
CA ASN A 94 -15.24 22.27 20.10
C ASN A 94 -14.83 23.75 20.21
N ALA A 95 -14.13 24.27 19.20
CA ALA A 95 -13.76 25.69 19.15
C ALA A 95 -15.01 26.58 19.10
N ALA A 96 -16.02 26.23 18.30
CA ALA A 96 -17.27 26.98 18.21
C ALA A 96 -18.08 26.97 19.52
N ALA A 97 -18.06 25.88 20.29
CA ALA A 97 -18.76 25.78 21.57
C ALA A 97 -18.04 26.47 22.75
N ALA A 98 -16.75 26.77 22.58
CA ALA A 98 -15.95 27.51 23.56
C ALA A 98 -16.09 29.05 23.44
N HIS A 99 -16.78 29.53 22.41
CA HIS A 99 -17.13 30.92 22.17
C HIS A 99 -18.59 31.20 22.54
#